data_AF-A0A7C2IKG5-F1
#
_entry.id   AF-A0A7C2IKG5-F1
#
_cell.length_a   1.000
_cell.length_b   1.000
_cell.length_c   1.000
_cell.angle_alpha   90.00
_cell.angle_beta   90.00
_cell.angle_gamma   90.00
#
_symmetry.space_group_name_H-M   'P 1'
#
loop_
_entity.id
_entity.type
_entity.pdbx_description
1 polymer ?
#
loop_
_entity_poly.entity_id
_entity_poly.type
_entity_poly.pdbx_seq_one_letter_code
_entity_poly.pdbx_strand_id
1 'polypeptide(L)'
;MCRSAQRRAKEQAIDERFEKRIEEGLRKIQASCQKKKHKPVTIATRVGRLLERNTRAAALFEVQVEADASGFARLRWSKREAWRRWARLSEGCYVLRSNVTDWSADDLWRAYIQLTEAEAAFRIQKSDLAIRPVWHQKEERV
;
A
#
# COMPACT_ATOMS: atom_id res chain seq x y z
N MET A 1 -22.02 -12.71 -1.64
CA MET A 1 -20.95 -11.68 -1.77
C MET A 1 -21.39 -10.45 -0.99
N CYS A 2 -20.68 -10.05 0.05
CA CYS A 2 -20.96 -8.80 0.77
C CYS A 2 -20.29 -7.62 0.11
N ARG A 3 -21.05 -6.56 -0.12
CA ARG A 3 -20.56 -5.31 -0.71
C ARG A 3 -20.96 -4.16 0.21
N SER A 4 -20.03 -3.65 1.00
CA SER A 4 -20.27 -2.46 1.83
C SER A 4 -19.84 -1.20 1.08
N ALA A 5 -20.79 -0.29 0.84
CA ALA A 5 -20.53 0.99 0.15
C ALA A 5 -19.56 1.89 0.92
N GLN A 6 -19.63 1.91 2.26
CA GLN A 6 -18.72 2.68 3.11
C GLN A 6 -17.27 2.17 3.04
N ARG A 7 -17.08 0.85 2.95
CA ARG A 7 -15.75 0.24 2.79
C ARG A 7 -15.14 0.61 1.44
N ARG A 8 -15.93 0.57 0.36
CA ARG A 8 -15.50 0.98 -0.98
C ARG A 8 -15.05 2.44 -1.02
N ALA A 9 -15.81 3.37 -0.42
CA ALA A 9 -15.43 4.77 -0.36
C ALA A 9 -14.12 4.99 0.43
N LYS A 10 -13.92 4.25 1.53
CA LYS A 10 -12.68 4.29 2.31
C LYS A 10 -11.48 3.74 1.54
N GLU A 11 -11.65 2.63 0.82
CA GLU A 11 -10.63 2.04 -0.05
C GLU A 11 -10.25 2.99 -1.18
N GLN A 12 -11.23 3.60 -1.85
CA GLN A 12 -10.98 4.60 -2.89
C GLN A 12 -10.20 5.81 -2.37
N ALA A 13 -10.60 6.38 -1.22
CA ALA A 13 -9.91 7.53 -0.64
C ALA A 13 -8.45 7.20 -0.22
N ILE A 14 -8.21 5.97 0.22
CA ILE A 14 -6.88 5.46 0.52
C ILE A 14 -6.05 5.38 -0.76
N ASP A 15 -6.59 4.78 -1.82
CA ASP A 15 -5.86 4.57 -3.07
C ASP A 15 -5.56 5.90 -3.77
N GLU A 16 -6.49 6.86 -3.75
CA GLU A 16 -6.27 8.23 -4.21
C GLU A 16 -5.12 8.92 -3.46
N ARG A 17 -5.03 8.72 -2.14
CA ARG A 17 -3.94 9.30 -1.33
C ARG A 17 -2.59 8.70 -1.71
N PHE A 18 -2.51 7.38 -1.92
CA PHE A 18 -1.27 6.73 -2.34
C PHE A 18 -0.89 7.13 -3.77
N GLU A 19 -1.87 7.24 -4.66
CA GLU A 19 -1.67 7.71 -6.02
C GLU A 19 -1.09 9.13 -6.04
N LYS A 20 -1.70 10.06 -5.29
CA LYS A 20 -1.24 11.45 -5.21
C LYS A 20 0.20 11.54 -4.69
N ARG A 21 0.56 10.73 -3.69
CA ARG A 21 1.93 10.66 -3.16
C ARG A 21 2.95 10.18 -4.20
N ILE A 22 2.61 9.16 -4.97
CA ILE A 22 3.48 8.66 -6.04
C ILE A 22 3.64 9.74 -7.11
N GLU A 23 2.55 10.36 -7.55
CA GLU A 23 2.58 11.39 -8.58
C GLU A 23 3.42 12.60 -8.17
N GLU A 24 3.22 13.13 -6.96
CA GLU A 24 4.04 14.22 -6.40
C GLU A 24 5.51 13.82 -6.28
N GLY A 25 5.78 12.58 -5.85
CA GLY A 25 7.13 12.05 -5.75
C GLY A 25 7.83 11.93 -7.10
N LEU A 26 7.15 11.39 -8.12
CA LEU A 26 7.67 11.25 -9.48
C LEU A 26 7.92 12.62 -10.11
N ARG A 27 7.01 13.59 -9.95
CA ARG A 27 7.22 14.99 -10.39
C ARG A 27 8.46 15.62 -9.75
N LYS A 28 8.68 15.41 -8.45
CA LYS A 28 9.89 15.90 -7.75
C LYS A 28 11.17 15.25 -8.28
N ILE A 29 11.14 13.94 -8.54
CA ILE A 29 12.30 13.23 -9.11
C ILE A 29 12.57 13.72 -10.54
N GLN A 30 11.53 13.91 -11.34
CA GLN A 30 11.64 14.43 -12.71
C GLN A 30 12.24 15.85 -12.72
N ALA A 31 11.75 16.75 -11.87
CA ALA A 31 12.30 18.09 -11.71
C ALA A 31 13.77 18.07 -11.25
N SER A 32 14.14 17.13 -10.38
CA SER A 32 15.53 16.91 -9.96
C SER A 32 16.43 16.56 -11.16
N CYS A 33 15.95 15.71 -12.08
CA CYS A 33 16.69 15.31 -13.28
C CYS A 33 16.87 16.48 -14.27
N GLN A 34 15.93 17.42 -14.30
CA GLN A 34 16.04 18.63 -15.13
C GLN A 34 17.02 19.65 -14.55
N LYS A 35 17.08 19.77 -13.22
CA LYS A 35 17.96 20.73 -12.53
C LYS A 35 19.41 20.25 -12.44
N LYS A 36 19.62 18.94 -12.27
CA LYS A 36 20.96 18.38 -12.07
C LYS A 36 21.11 17.07 -12.81
N LYS A 37 22.32 16.88 -13.33
CA LYS A 37 22.79 15.63 -13.93
C LYS A 37 22.87 14.53 -12.87
N HIS A 38 22.03 13.50 -13.03
CA HIS A 38 22.00 12.32 -12.15
C HIS A 38 22.33 11.06 -12.95
N LYS A 39 22.95 10.06 -12.31
CA LYS A 39 23.13 8.74 -12.91
C LYS A 39 21.78 8.00 -12.98
N PRO A 40 21.46 7.29 -14.08
CA PRO A 40 20.22 6.52 -14.21
C PRO A 40 19.94 5.59 -13.03
N VAL A 41 20.96 4.85 -12.57
CA VAL A 41 20.86 3.92 -11.43
C VAL A 41 20.37 4.63 -10.15
N THR A 42 20.88 5.82 -9.85
CA THR A 42 20.49 6.60 -8.67
C THR A 42 19.01 7.01 -8.74
N ILE A 43 18.52 7.37 -9.93
CA ILE A 43 17.12 7.72 -10.13
C ILE A 43 16.24 6.47 -10.05
N ALA A 44 16.67 5.35 -10.64
CA ALA A 44 15.98 4.07 -10.53
C ALA A 44 15.82 3.62 -9.06
N THR A 45 16.87 3.73 -8.23
CA THR A 45 16.76 3.43 -6.78
C THR A 45 15.75 4.35 -6.07
N ARG A 46 15.73 5.64 -6.40
CA ARG A 46 14.77 6.60 -5.81
C ARG A 46 13.33 6.29 -6.21
N VAL A 47 13.11 5.96 -7.47
CA VAL A 47 11.80 5.53 -7.99
C VAL A 47 11.37 4.23 -7.29
N GLY A 48 12.25 3.24 -7.20
CA GLY A 48 11.96 1.98 -6.50
C GLY A 48 11.51 2.19 -5.07
N ARG A 49 12.25 2.99 -4.28
CA ARG A 49 11.87 3.33 -2.89
C ARG A 49 10.54 4.09 -2.80
N LEU A 50 10.23 4.93 -3.78
CA LEU A 50 8.95 5.65 -3.82
C LEU A 50 7.79 4.68 -4.05
N LEU A 51 7.93 3.74 -4.99
CA LEU A 51 6.91 2.74 -5.29
C LEU A 51 6.74 1.74 -4.13
N GLU A 52 7.84 1.31 -3.51
CA GLU A 52 7.84 0.41 -2.34
C GLU A 52 7.08 1.00 -1.14
N ARG A 53 7.19 2.31 -0.90
CA ARG A 53 6.46 2.99 0.18
C ARG A 53 4.97 3.21 -0.12
N ASN A 54 4.55 2.99 -1.37
CA ASN A 54 3.19 3.27 -1.85
C ASN A 54 2.64 2.09 -2.66
N THR A 55 2.90 0.86 -2.20
CA THR A 55 2.57 -0.40 -2.92
C THR A 55 1.13 -0.49 -3.41
N ARG A 56 0.16 0.05 -2.65
CA ARG A 56 -1.27 0.04 -2.99
C ARG A 56 -1.59 0.67 -4.34
N ALA A 57 -0.88 1.72 -4.73
CA ALA A 57 -1.08 2.39 -6.01
C ALA A 57 0.10 2.21 -6.98
N ALA A 58 1.14 1.47 -6.59
CA ALA A 58 2.38 1.36 -7.37
C ALA A 58 2.14 0.77 -8.77
N ALA A 59 1.27 -0.24 -8.88
CA ALA A 59 0.97 -0.90 -10.15
C ALA A 59 0.17 -0.02 -11.14
N LEU A 60 -0.39 1.12 -10.69
CA LEU A 60 -1.01 2.13 -11.55
C LEU A 60 0.04 2.87 -12.38
N PHE A 61 1.28 2.96 -11.92
CA PHE A 61 2.31 3.79 -12.55
C PHE A 61 3.26 2.94 -13.37
N GLU A 62 3.38 3.29 -14.65
CA GLU A 62 4.46 2.81 -15.50
C GLU A 62 5.58 3.85 -15.49
N VAL A 63 6.78 3.45 -15.07
CA VAL A 63 7.90 4.37 -14.88
C VAL A 63 9.12 3.86 -15.65
N GLN A 64 9.69 4.72 -16.49
CA GLN A 64 10.86 4.45 -17.31
C GLN A 64 11.98 5.42 -16.93
N VAL A 65 13.15 4.87 -16.63
CA VAL A 65 14.37 5.63 -16.34
C VAL A 65 15.37 5.33 -17.45
N GLU A 66 15.59 6.30 -18.33
CA GLU A 66 16.48 6.18 -19.49
C GLU A 66 17.75 7.00 -19.27
N ALA A 67 18.82 6.67 -19.98
CA ALA A 67 19.97 7.56 -20.13
C ALA A 67 19.74 8.47 -21.35
N ASP A 68 19.98 9.77 -21.21
CA ASP A 68 20.05 10.69 -22.34
C ASP A 68 21.35 10.51 -23.13
N ALA A 69 21.49 11.25 -24.25
CA ALA A 69 22.67 11.20 -25.10
C ALA A 69 23.98 11.58 -24.37
N SER A 70 23.87 12.22 -23.20
CA SER A 70 25.00 12.58 -22.33
C SER A 70 25.22 11.60 -21.18
N GLY A 71 24.48 10.48 -21.13
CA GLY A 71 24.58 9.45 -20.10
C GLY A 71 23.87 9.76 -18.78
N PHE A 72 23.03 10.81 -18.74
CA PHE A 72 22.31 11.22 -17.54
C PHE A 72 20.85 10.76 -17.54
N ALA A 73 20.30 10.62 -16.34
CA ALA A 73 18.96 10.08 -16.15
C ALA A 73 17.87 11.00 -16.72
N ARG A 74 16.98 10.42 -17.53
CA ARG A 74 15.71 10.98 -17.95
C ARG A 74 14.58 10.11 -17.43
N LEU A 75 13.69 10.71 -16.64
CA LEU A 75 12.53 10.03 -16.07
C LEU A 75 11.29 10.31 -16.92
N ARG A 76 10.60 9.25 -17.36
CA ARG A 76 9.28 9.30 -17.99
C ARG A 76 8.34 8.40 -17.21
N TRP A 77 7.09 8.79 -17.06
CA TRP A 77 6.08 7.98 -16.38
C TRP A 77 4.69 8.26 -16.93
N SER A 78 3.81 7.28 -16.82
CA SER A 78 2.40 7.38 -17.20
C SER A 78 1.51 6.58 -16.24
N LYS A 79 0.20 6.87 -16.26
CA LYS A 79 -0.80 6.12 -15.50
C LYS A 79 -1.46 5.07 -16.39
N ARG A 80 -1.46 3.81 -15.94
CA ARG A 80 -2.12 2.70 -16.62
C ARG A 80 -3.60 2.65 -16.21
N GLU A 81 -4.44 3.34 -16.97
CA GLU A 81 -5.91 3.37 -16.82
C GLU A 81 -6.54 1.97 -16.72
N ALA A 82 -5.97 0.98 -17.42
CA ALA A 82 -6.45 -0.41 -17.38
C ALA A 82 -6.35 -1.04 -15.98
N TRP A 83 -5.31 -0.70 -15.21
CA TRP A 83 -5.16 -1.19 -13.84
C TRP A 83 -6.20 -0.57 -12.91
N ARG A 84 -6.53 0.72 -13.10
CA ARG A 84 -7.60 1.41 -12.35
C ARG A 84 -8.96 0.72 -12.56
N ARG A 85 -9.26 0.26 -13.77
CA ARG A 85 -10.51 -0.48 -14.05
C ARG A 85 -10.56 -1.80 -13.31
N TRP A 86 -9.46 -2.56 -13.29
CA TRP A 86 -9.38 -3.81 -12.55
C TRP A 86 -9.45 -3.59 -11.03
N ALA A 87 -8.70 -2.62 -10.50
CA ALA A 87 -8.73 -2.23 -9.09
C ALA A 87 -10.17 -1.90 -8.63
N ARG A 88 -10.89 -1.02 -9.34
CA ARG A 88 -12.30 -0.68 -9.05
C ARG A 88 -13.26 -1.86 -9.10
N LEU A 89 -13.00 -2.85 -9.95
CA LEU A 89 -13.80 -4.08 -10.03
C LEU A 89 -13.50 -5.05 -8.88
N SER A 90 -12.27 -5.03 -8.36
CA SER A 90 -11.82 -5.84 -7.23
C SER A 90 -12.05 -5.20 -5.85
N GLU A 91 -12.11 -3.87 -5.78
CA GLU A 91 -12.35 -3.07 -4.58
C GLU A 91 -13.72 -3.39 -3.97
N GLY A 92 -13.72 -3.71 -2.67
CA GLY A 92 -14.89 -4.17 -1.93
C GLY A 92 -15.29 -5.63 -2.18
N CYS A 93 -14.47 -6.45 -2.86
CA CYS A 93 -14.72 -7.89 -2.99
C CYS A 93 -13.83 -8.69 -2.02
N TYR A 94 -14.44 -9.23 -0.98
CA TYR A 94 -13.77 -10.08 0.02
C TYR A 94 -14.24 -11.52 -0.14
N VAL A 95 -13.29 -12.45 -0.21
CA VAL A 95 -13.56 -13.89 -0.13
C VAL A 95 -13.34 -14.31 1.31
N LEU A 96 -14.42 -14.47 2.06
CA LEU A 96 -14.39 -15.02 3.40
C LEU A 96 -14.69 -16.51 3.31
N ARG A 97 -13.72 -17.35 3.69
CA ARG A 97 -13.96 -18.78 3.90
C ARG A 97 -14.43 -18.97 5.33
N SER A 98 -15.64 -19.47 5.50
CA SER A 98 -16.24 -19.78 6.80
C SER A 98 -16.71 -21.23 6.83
N ASN A 99 -16.63 -21.86 8.00
CA ASN A 99 -17.26 -23.14 8.32
C ASN A 99 -18.65 -22.96 8.94
N VAL A 100 -19.09 -21.71 9.18
CA VAL A 100 -20.41 -21.38 9.71
C VAL A 100 -21.42 -21.37 8.55
N THR A 101 -22.38 -22.29 8.59
CA THR A 101 -23.38 -22.49 7.53
C THR A 101 -24.63 -21.64 7.70
N ASP A 102 -24.91 -21.17 8.92
CA ASP A 102 -26.23 -20.64 9.29
C ASP A 102 -26.27 -19.11 9.35
N TRP A 103 -25.20 -18.45 8.91
CA TRP A 103 -25.08 -16.99 8.94
C TRP A 103 -25.30 -16.40 7.56
N SER A 104 -26.01 -15.27 7.52
CA SER A 104 -26.07 -14.49 6.30
C SER A 104 -24.68 -13.94 5.98
N ALA A 105 -24.46 -13.64 4.70
CA ALA A 105 -23.18 -13.07 4.28
C ALA A 105 -22.89 -11.77 5.04
N ASP A 106 -23.89 -10.91 5.26
CA ASP A 106 -23.73 -9.63 5.98
C ASP A 106 -23.35 -9.81 7.45
N ASP A 107 -23.83 -10.87 8.10
CA ASP A 107 -23.49 -11.18 9.50
C ASP A 107 -22.07 -11.75 9.59
N LEU A 108 -21.67 -12.59 8.62
CA LEU A 108 -20.29 -13.05 8.48
C LEU A 108 -19.32 -11.89 8.28
N TRP A 109 -19.70 -10.93 7.44
CA TRP A 109 -18.93 -9.72 7.18
C TRP A 109 -18.82 -8.82 8.42
N ARG A 110 -19.91 -8.63 9.17
CA ARG A 110 -19.91 -7.86 10.42
C ARG A 110 -18.99 -8.48 11.48
N ALA A 111 -19.07 -9.80 11.68
CA ALA A 111 -18.20 -10.51 12.61
C ALA A 111 -16.71 -10.45 12.19
N TYR A 112 -16.43 -10.60 10.89
CA TYR A 112 -15.07 -10.46 10.36
C TYR A 112 -14.49 -9.05 10.56
N ILE A 113 -15.31 -8.00 10.43
CA ILE A 113 -14.86 -6.63 10.72
C ILE A 113 -14.53 -6.45 12.21
N GLN A 114 -15.33 -7.01 13.12
CA GLN A 114 -15.06 -6.96 14.57
C GLN A 114 -13.76 -7.67 14.96
N LEU A 115 -13.33 -8.70 14.21
CA LEU A 115 -11.99 -9.28 14.38
C LEU A 115 -10.86 -8.25 14.14
N THR A 116 -11.10 -7.24 13.28
CA THR A 116 -10.15 -6.14 13.08
C THR A 116 -10.06 -5.23 14.32
N GLU A 117 -11.11 -5.16 15.15
CA GLU A 117 -11.10 -4.45 16.44
C GLU A 117 -10.31 -5.23 17.50
N ALA A 118 -10.36 -6.56 17.48
CA ALA A 118 -9.48 -7.39 18.31
C ALA A 118 -8.00 -7.19 17.94
N GLU A 119 -7.66 -7.12 16.66
CA GLU A 119 -6.30 -6.78 16.21
C GLU A 119 -5.88 -5.35 16.61
N ALA A 120 -6.81 -4.40 16.67
CA ALA A 120 -6.56 -3.06 17.17
C ALA A 120 -6.30 -3.06 18.69
N ALA A 121 -7.07 -3.83 19.46
CA ALA A 121 -6.84 -4.03 20.89
C ALA A 121 -5.48 -4.67 21.18
N PHE A 122 -5.10 -5.72 20.43
CA PHE A 122 -3.77 -6.33 20.54
C PHE A 122 -2.63 -5.38 20.15
N ARG A 123 -2.89 -4.45 19.23
CA ARG A 123 -1.91 -3.43 18.82
C ARG A 123 -1.70 -2.37 19.89
N ILE A 124 -2.79 -1.88 20.48
CA ILE A 124 -2.77 -0.95 21.63
C ILE A 124 -2.05 -1.62 22.81
N GLN A 125 -2.40 -2.87 23.13
CA GLN A 125 -1.75 -3.62 24.21
C GLN A 125 -0.25 -3.83 23.95
N LYS A 126 0.20 -3.92 22.70
CA LYS A 126 1.63 -4.03 22.36
C LYS A 126 2.35 -2.68 22.31
N SER A 127 1.66 -1.60 21.94
CA SER A 127 2.25 -0.25 21.87
C SER A 127 2.29 0.46 23.22
N ASP A 128 1.26 0.28 24.06
CA ASP A 128 1.08 1.07 25.30
C ASP A 128 1.67 0.35 26.52
N LEU A 129 1.72 -0.99 26.55
CA LEU A 129 2.36 -1.75 27.63
C LEU A 129 3.81 -2.16 27.32
N ALA A 130 4.36 -1.79 26.15
CA ALA A 130 5.71 -2.16 25.71
C ALA A 130 6.07 -3.66 25.88
N ILE A 131 5.07 -4.55 25.87
CA ILE A 131 5.27 -6.01 25.94
C ILE A 131 5.71 -6.49 24.56
N ARG A 132 6.96 -6.20 24.19
CA ARG A 132 7.66 -7.04 23.23
C ARG A 132 7.80 -8.44 23.83
N PRO A 133 7.95 -9.50 23.01
CA PRO A 133 8.38 -10.79 23.55
C PRO A 133 9.71 -10.56 24.27
N VAL A 134 9.69 -10.60 25.60
CA VAL A 134 10.91 -10.64 26.40
C VAL A 134 11.41 -12.06 26.23
N TRP A 135 12.42 -12.24 25.39
CA TRP A 135 13.17 -13.48 25.32
C TRP A 135 13.94 -13.61 26.63
N HIS A 136 13.33 -14.26 27.63
CA HIS A 136 13.98 -14.58 28.88
C HIS A 136 15.06 -15.62 28.57
N GLN A 137 16.31 -15.17 28.48
CA GLN A 137 17.47 -16.06 28.26
C GLN A 137 18.04 -16.64 29.56
N LYS A 138 17.50 -16.26 30.72
CA LYS A 138 17.96 -16.76 32.03
C LYS A 138 16.76 -17.19 32.87
N GLU A 139 16.90 -18.36 33.49
CA GLU A 139 15.86 -19.08 34.22
C GLU A 139 15.36 -18.33 35.48
N GLU A 140 16.21 -17.47 36.06
CA GLU A 140 15.95 -16.75 37.32
C GLU A 140 15.00 -15.54 37.20
N ARG A 141 14.43 -15.26 36.02
CA ARG A 141 13.52 -14.12 35.80
C ARG A 141 12.11 -14.54 35.36
N VAL A 142 11.59 -15.61 35.96
CA VAL A 142 10.17 -16.00 35.95
C VAL A 142 9.63 -15.91 37.36
#